data_AF-A0AAJ6VWT9-F1
#
_entry.id   AF-A0AAJ6VWT9-F1
#
_cell.length_a   1.000
_cell.length_b   1.000
_cell.length_c   1.000
_cell.angle_alpha   90.00
_cell.angle_beta   90.00
_cell.angle_gamma   90.00
#
_symmetry.space_group_name_H-M   'P 1'
#
loop_
_entity.id
_entity.type
_entity.pdbx_description
1 polymer ?
#
loop_
_entity_poly.entity_id
_entity_poly.type
_entity_poly.pdbx_seq_one_letter_code
_entity_poly.pdbx_strand_id
1 'polypeptide(L)'
;MRLQCRASQVNLGEKLPPRGDLLVGLTDGRILMQLCVELCGASFRIPEVSSNRYRWMENINQVLAFLQRQFGADLSDVGAGDIVGNKIQPTLRVLWCLILAQYAYAPDESPETPQARSEKEIRSAVLRWCREECRKFDVDVQNLGAPWKKGLAFAALLMSHLANDELQSLLQKIDLDSSADVLNTVFQLAEEKFGTPRLLDAEDFELSRFDEKSILAYLISLKQSIEGRSASRNDSSLEISS
;
A
#
# COMPACT_ATOMS: atom_id res chain seq x y z
N MET A 1 6.78 4.52 -4.68
CA MET A 1 5.64 3.62 -4.48
C MET A 1 4.94 3.47 -5.82
N ARG A 2 5.21 2.38 -6.57
CA ARG A 2 4.51 2.12 -7.84
C ARG A 2 3.18 1.48 -7.50
N LEU A 3 2.13 2.31 -7.39
CA LEU A 3 0.77 1.85 -7.11
C LEU A 3 0.20 1.20 -8.37
N GLN A 4 0.35 -0.12 -8.49
CA GLN A 4 -0.33 -0.91 -9.51
C GLN A 4 -1.63 -1.47 -8.94
N CYS A 5 -2.73 -0.71 -9.08
CA CYS A 5 -4.04 -1.31 -9.30
C CYS A 5 -5.00 -0.33 -9.98
N ARG A 6 -5.76 -0.86 -10.95
CA ARG A 6 -6.77 -0.23 -11.84
C ARG A 6 -6.33 0.81 -12.88
N ALA A 7 -5.17 1.45 -12.74
CA ALA A 7 -4.63 2.34 -13.78
C ALA A 7 -3.66 1.59 -14.71
N SER A 8 -4.17 0.74 -15.61
CA SER A 8 -3.36 0.12 -16.67
C SER A 8 -2.74 1.11 -17.67
N GLN A 9 -2.81 2.43 -17.43
CA GLN A 9 -2.29 3.46 -18.33
C GLN A 9 -1.67 4.70 -17.68
N VAL A 10 -1.52 4.79 -16.35
CA VAL A 10 -0.93 6.01 -15.75
C VAL A 10 0.42 5.71 -15.11
N ASN A 11 1.46 6.06 -15.87
CA ASN A 11 2.85 6.02 -15.43
C ASN A 11 3.12 7.16 -14.43
N LEU A 12 2.73 6.94 -13.16
CA LEU A 12 3.00 7.86 -12.04
C LEU A 12 4.50 8.09 -11.79
N GLY A 13 5.37 7.24 -12.35
CA GLY A 13 6.82 7.31 -12.20
C GLY A 13 7.46 8.59 -12.76
N GLU A 14 6.84 9.21 -13.77
CA GLU A 14 7.34 10.47 -14.36
C GLU A 14 6.79 11.74 -13.70
N LYS A 15 5.73 11.62 -12.89
CA LYS A 15 5.04 12.77 -12.26
C LYS A 15 5.45 13.02 -10.81
N LEU A 16 6.17 12.10 -10.18
CA LEU A 16 6.59 12.22 -8.78
C LEU A 16 8.01 12.81 -8.70
N PRO A 17 8.23 13.86 -7.89
CA PRO A 17 9.57 14.39 -7.69
C PRO A 17 10.50 13.34 -7.04
N PRO A 18 11.84 13.45 -7.23
CA PRO A 18 12.80 12.50 -6.67
C PRO A 18 12.64 12.35 -5.14
N ARG A 19 13.00 11.17 -4.60
CA ARG A 19 12.70 10.73 -3.21
C ARG A 19 12.97 11.76 -2.10
N GLY A 20 13.99 12.62 -2.24
CA GLY A 20 14.32 13.65 -1.25
C GLY A 20 13.38 14.87 -1.23
N ASP A 21 12.58 15.05 -2.28
CA ASP A 21 11.74 16.22 -2.55
C ASP A 21 10.24 15.85 -2.60
N LEU A 22 9.90 14.61 -2.21
CA LEU A 22 8.52 14.11 -2.28
C LEU A 22 7.59 14.94 -1.39
N LEU A 23 7.94 15.15 -0.12
CA LEU A 23 7.10 15.91 0.82
C LEU A 23 6.94 17.37 0.39
N VAL A 24 8.03 17.97 -0.12
CA VAL A 24 8.00 19.33 -0.69
C VAL A 24 7.06 19.38 -1.89
N GLY A 25 7.09 18.37 -2.76
CA GLY A 25 6.18 18.26 -3.91
C GLY A 25 4.70 18.14 -3.53
N LEU A 26 4.37 17.77 -2.29
CA LEU A 26 2.99 17.69 -1.80
C LEU A 26 2.47 19.03 -1.24
N THR A 27 3.35 20.02 -1.01
CA THR A 27 3.02 21.26 -0.29
C THR A 27 2.04 22.16 -1.04
N ASP A 28 1.91 22.04 -2.37
CA ASP A 28 0.96 22.80 -3.17
C ASP A 28 -0.43 22.14 -3.32
N GLY A 29 -0.57 20.90 -2.81
CA GLY A 29 -1.79 20.10 -2.85
C GLY A 29 -2.11 19.46 -4.20
N ARG A 30 -1.40 19.78 -5.29
CA ARG A 30 -1.77 19.31 -6.64
C ARG A 30 -1.55 17.82 -6.81
N ILE A 31 -0.42 17.31 -6.32
CA ILE A 31 -0.13 15.87 -6.33
C ILE A 31 -1.14 15.13 -5.45
N LEU A 32 -1.52 15.67 -4.29
CA LEU A 32 -2.54 15.06 -3.43
C LEU A 32 -3.91 15.01 -4.11
N MET A 33 -4.33 16.07 -4.81
CA MET A 33 -5.55 16.08 -5.61
C MET A 33 -5.48 15.04 -6.74
N GLN A 34 -4.35 14.96 -7.44
CA GLN A 34 -4.15 13.98 -8.51
C GLN A 34 -4.27 12.54 -7.97
N LEU A 35 -3.66 12.25 -6.82
CA LEU A 35 -3.77 10.94 -6.17
C LEU A 35 -5.23 10.62 -5.79
N CYS A 36 -6.01 11.60 -5.32
CA CYS A 36 -7.44 11.38 -5.07
C CYS A 36 -8.21 11.05 -6.34
N VAL A 37 -7.90 11.70 -7.47
CA VAL A 37 -8.53 11.40 -8.77
C VAL A 37 -8.20 9.98 -9.19
N GLU A 38 -6.92 9.62 -9.19
CA GLU A 38 -6.44 8.34 -9.73
C GLU A 38 -6.78 7.16 -8.84
N LEU A 39 -6.68 7.31 -7.52
CA LEU A 39 -6.81 6.19 -6.58
C LEU A 39 -8.21 6.06 -5.99
N CYS A 40 -8.92 7.18 -5.87
CA CYS A 40 -10.19 7.26 -5.14
C CYS A 40 -11.36 7.67 -6.04
N GLY A 41 -11.14 7.92 -7.34
CA GLY A 41 -12.18 8.35 -8.27
C GLY A 41 -12.72 9.77 -8.00
N ALA A 42 -11.97 10.62 -7.31
CA ALA A 42 -12.39 12.00 -7.05
C ALA A 42 -12.58 12.77 -8.37
N SER A 43 -13.58 13.65 -8.43
CA SER A 43 -13.83 14.54 -9.59
C SER A 43 -13.16 15.91 -9.42
N PHE A 44 -11.90 15.93 -9.00
CA PHE A 44 -11.17 17.18 -8.83
C PHE A 44 -10.69 17.76 -10.17
N ARG A 45 -10.82 19.08 -10.33
CA ARG A 45 -10.10 19.82 -11.37
C ARG A 45 -8.71 20.18 -10.83
N ILE A 46 -7.66 19.64 -11.44
CA ILE A 46 -6.29 19.93 -11.04
C ILE A 46 -5.92 21.35 -11.49
N PRO A 47 -5.61 22.28 -10.57
CA PRO A 47 -5.26 23.64 -10.92
C PRO A 47 -3.88 23.73 -11.56
N GLU A 48 -3.59 24.85 -12.22
CA GLU A 48 -2.24 25.18 -12.69
C GLU A 48 -1.28 25.44 -11.53
N VAL A 49 0.03 25.35 -11.80
CA VAL A 49 1.08 25.71 -10.84
C VAL A 49 0.86 27.16 -10.39
N SER A 50 0.98 27.41 -9.09
CA SER A 50 0.88 28.76 -8.53
C SER A 50 1.94 28.94 -7.45
N SER A 51 2.41 30.16 -7.24
CA SER A 51 3.23 30.53 -6.07
C SER A 51 2.40 31.04 -4.89
N ASN A 52 1.07 31.14 -5.04
CA ASN A 52 0.19 31.70 -4.04
C ASN A 52 -0.18 30.65 -2.98
N ARG A 53 0.38 30.79 -1.77
CA ARG A 53 0.10 29.89 -0.63
C ARG A 53 -1.39 29.76 -0.28
N TYR A 54 -2.20 30.79 -0.52
CA TYR A 54 -3.65 30.67 -0.31
C TYR A 54 -4.27 29.62 -1.23
N ARG A 55 -3.85 29.59 -2.51
CA ARG A 55 -4.30 28.56 -3.46
C ARG A 55 -3.83 27.16 -3.06
N TRP A 56 -2.62 27.04 -2.52
CA TRP A 56 -2.12 25.75 -2.01
C TRP A 56 -2.96 25.25 -0.84
N MET A 57 -3.29 26.12 0.12
CA MET A 57 -4.16 25.77 1.24
C MET A 57 -5.55 25.36 0.75
N GLU A 58 -6.12 26.04 -0.25
CA GLU A 58 -7.42 25.69 -0.83
C GLU A 58 -7.40 24.30 -1.49
N ASN A 59 -6.33 23.97 -2.23
CA ASN A 59 -6.16 22.64 -2.83
C ASN A 59 -6.13 21.55 -1.75
N ILE A 60 -5.37 21.78 -0.69
CA ILE A 60 -5.24 20.83 0.42
C ILE A 60 -6.54 20.70 1.20
N ASN A 61 -7.25 21.81 1.47
CA ASN A 61 -8.56 21.78 2.12
C ASN A 61 -9.58 20.94 1.35
N GLN A 62 -9.59 21.02 0.01
CA GLN A 62 -10.44 20.17 -0.82
C GLN A 62 -10.10 18.68 -0.65
N VAL A 63 -8.81 18.32 -0.60
CA VAL A 63 -8.37 16.94 -0.33
C VAL A 63 -8.81 16.48 1.05
N LEU A 64 -8.57 17.28 2.09
CA LEU A 64 -8.94 16.93 3.48
C LEU A 64 -10.45 16.72 3.60
N ALA A 65 -11.25 17.63 3.05
CA ALA A 65 -12.70 17.54 3.06
C ALA A 65 -13.22 16.31 2.29
N PHE A 66 -12.60 15.98 1.16
CA PHE A 66 -12.93 14.77 0.40
C PHE A 66 -12.63 13.50 1.22
N LEU A 67 -11.45 13.41 1.83
CA LEU A 67 -11.07 12.25 2.65
C LEU A 67 -11.99 12.06 3.86
N GLN A 68 -12.35 13.15 4.53
CA GLN A 68 -13.31 13.14 5.65
C GLN A 68 -14.70 12.69 5.19
N ARG A 69 -15.21 13.25 4.09
CA ARG A 69 -16.57 12.99 3.61
C ARG A 69 -16.74 11.60 3.01
N GLN A 70 -15.78 11.14 2.21
CA GLN A 70 -15.90 9.88 1.47
C GLN A 70 -15.43 8.68 2.28
N PHE A 71 -14.42 8.85 3.14
CA PHE A 71 -13.80 7.74 3.86
C PHE A 71 -13.93 7.83 5.37
N GLY A 72 -14.62 8.86 5.89
CA GLY A 72 -14.77 9.06 7.34
C GLY A 72 -13.43 9.27 8.05
N ALA A 73 -12.40 9.75 7.34
CA ALA A 73 -11.06 9.87 7.89
C ALA A 73 -11.01 10.92 9.02
N ASP A 74 -10.53 10.53 10.19
CA ASP A 74 -10.25 11.49 11.27
C ASP A 74 -8.95 12.25 10.96
N LEU A 75 -9.14 13.47 10.48
CA LEU A 75 -8.10 14.45 10.14
C LEU A 75 -8.27 15.74 10.95
N SER A 76 -8.90 15.65 12.14
CA SER A 76 -9.15 16.80 13.01
C SER A 76 -7.87 17.48 13.50
N ASP A 77 -6.75 16.76 13.49
CA ASP A 77 -5.41 17.19 13.87
C ASP A 77 -4.56 17.72 12.69
N VAL A 78 -5.09 17.71 11.46
CA VAL A 78 -4.35 18.08 10.24
C VAL A 78 -4.89 19.38 9.65
N GLY A 79 -4.08 20.45 9.70
CA GLY A 79 -4.37 21.71 9.02
C GLY A 79 -3.71 21.80 7.64
N ALA A 80 -4.39 22.42 6.67
CA ALA A 80 -3.79 22.68 5.35
C ALA A 80 -2.51 23.54 5.44
N GLY A 81 -2.48 24.49 6.38
CA GLY A 81 -1.28 25.31 6.64
C GLY A 81 -0.07 24.49 7.11
N ASP A 82 -0.30 23.36 7.79
CA ASP A 82 0.78 22.47 8.23
C ASP A 82 1.46 21.77 7.05
N ILE A 83 0.65 21.32 6.09
CA ILE A 83 1.14 20.65 4.87
C ILE A 83 1.83 21.68 3.97
N VAL A 84 1.25 22.87 3.78
CA VAL A 84 1.91 24.00 3.07
C VAL A 84 3.21 24.43 3.76
N GLY A 85 3.29 24.23 5.07
CA GLY A 85 4.49 24.46 5.89
C GLY A 85 5.53 23.34 5.80
N ASN A 86 5.31 22.31 4.98
CA ASN A 86 6.14 21.12 4.88
C ASN A 86 6.33 20.37 6.22
N LYS A 87 5.29 20.36 7.08
CA LYS A 87 5.33 19.53 8.28
C LYS A 87 5.16 18.05 7.91
N ILE A 88 6.10 17.24 8.36
CA ILE A 88 6.21 15.83 7.99
C ILE A 88 4.99 15.04 8.50
N GLN A 89 4.67 15.14 9.78
CA GLN A 89 3.62 14.32 10.42
C GLN A 89 2.24 14.50 9.78
N PRO A 90 1.73 15.72 9.56
CA PRO A 90 0.43 15.93 8.91
C PRO A 90 0.42 15.44 7.46
N THR A 91 1.53 15.61 6.74
CA THR A 91 1.66 15.12 5.36
C THR A 91 1.60 13.58 5.31
N LEU A 92 2.32 12.90 6.21
CA LEU A 92 2.27 11.44 6.32
C LEU A 92 0.88 10.95 6.73
N ARG A 93 0.16 11.69 7.58
CA ARG A 93 -1.22 11.37 7.98
C ARG A 93 -2.16 11.38 6.76
N VAL A 94 -2.06 12.38 5.88
CA VAL A 94 -2.85 12.42 4.64
C VAL A 94 -2.49 11.30 3.67
N LEU A 95 -1.19 11.04 3.47
CA LEU A 95 -0.74 9.93 2.62
C LEU A 95 -1.25 8.58 3.13
N TRP A 96 -1.24 8.38 4.45
CA TRP A 96 -1.81 7.19 5.07
C TRP A 96 -3.30 7.03 4.78
N CYS A 97 -4.08 8.10 4.92
CA CYS A 97 -5.50 8.08 4.57
C CYS A 97 -5.73 7.76 3.08
N LEU A 98 -4.89 8.28 2.17
CA LEU A 98 -4.95 7.94 0.75
C LEU A 98 -4.62 6.47 0.46
N ILE A 99 -3.67 5.89 1.21
CA ILE A 99 -3.39 4.46 1.11
C ILE A 99 -4.63 3.68 1.56
N LEU A 100 -5.17 3.97 2.75
CA LEU A 100 -6.35 3.28 3.28
C LEU A 100 -7.59 3.43 2.39
N ALA A 101 -7.79 4.60 1.76
CA ALA A 101 -8.92 4.87 0.87
C ALA A 101 -9.05 3.84 -0.27
N GLN A 102 -7.93 3.31 -0.76
CA GLN A 102 -7.92 2.26 -1.79
C GLN A 102 -8.46 0.90 -1.29
N TYR A 103 -8.56 0.73 0.02
CA TYR A 103 -9.00 -0.50 0.69
C TYR A 103 -10.26 -0.27 1.53
N ALA A 104 -10.81 0.93 1.52
CA ALA A 104 -11.96 1.29 2.33
C ALA A 104 -13.18 0.42 2.00
N TYR A 105 -13.38 0.06 0.73
CA TYR A 105 -14.54 -0.72 0.29
C TYR A 105 -14.19 -2.19 0.09
N ALA A 106 -15.05 -3.08 0.55
CA ALA A 106 -14.93 -4.51 0.29
C ALA A 106 -15.64 -4.85 -1.03
N PRO A 107 -15.12 -5.79 -1.85
CA PRO A 107 -15.76 -6.16 -3.12
C PRO A 107 -17.10 -6.88 -2.94
N ASP A 108 -17.41 -7.40 -1.75
CA ASP A 108 -18.64 -8.10 -1.39
C ASP A 108 -19.68 -7.21 -0.69
N GLU A 109 -19.38 -5.92 -0.48
CA GLU A 109 -20.28 -4.99 0.18
C GLU A 109 -21.46 -4.63 -0.72
N SER A 110 -22.68 -4.64 -0.15
CA SER A 110 -23.89 -4.31 -0.91
C SER A 110 -23.79 -2.89 -1.48
N PRO A 111 -24.05 -2.70 -2.79
CA PRO A 111 -23.93 -1.39 -3.44
C PRO A 111 -24.92 -0.35 -2.89
N GLU A 112 -25.90 -0.76 -2.09
CA GLU A 112 -26.96 0.11 -1.57
C GLU A 112 -26.52 0.98 -0.38
N THR A 113 -25.49 0.59 0.38
CA THR A 113 -24.93 1.37 1.50
C THR A 113 -23.42 1.15 1.64
N PRO A 114 -22.57 1.72 0.75
CA PRO A 114 -21.13 1.59 0.86
C PRO A 114 -20.63 2.38 2.08
N GLN A 115 -20.25 1.67 3.14
CA GLN A 115 -19.64 2.29 4.32
C GLN A 115 -18.12 2.06 4.24
N ALA A 116 -17.35 3.15 4.20
CA ALA A 116 -15.90 3.03 4.22
C ALA A 116 -15.44 2.31 5.50
N ARG A 117 -14.69 1.22 5.34
CA ARG A 117 -14.07 0.50 6.45
C ARG A 117 -13.07 1.39 7.19
N SER A 118 -13.13 1.36 8.51
CA SER A 118 -12.14 1.98 9.37
C SER A 118 -10.76 1.32 9.22
N GLU A 119 -9.71 2.04 9.63
CA GLU A 119 -8.34 1.51 9.68
C GLU A 119 -8.27 0.17 10.45
N LYS A 120 -9.00 0.07 11.56
CA LYS A 120 -9.04 -1.14 12.39
C LYS A 120 -9.67 -2.31 11.66
N GLU A 121 -10.72 -2.09 10.88
CA GLU A 121 -11.39 -3.13 10.09
C GLU A 121 -10.51 -3.58 8.93
N ILE A 122 -9.88 -2.64 8.22
CA ILE A 122 -8.91 -2.95 7.15
C ILE A 122 -7.76 -3.78 7.71
N ARG A 123 -7.15 -3.34 8.82
CA ARG A 123 -6.08 -4.08 9.49
C ARG A 123 -6.51 -5.48 9.90
N SER A 124 -7.70 -5.60 10.49
CA SER A 124 -8.22 -6.90 10.93
C SER A 124 -8.48 -7.84 9.74
N ALA A 125 -8.95 -7.31 8.62
CA ALA A 125 -9.16 -8.06 7.39
C ALA A 125 -7.84 -8.53 6.77
N VAL A 126 -6.82 -7.66 6.72
CA VAL A 126 -5.49 -8.02 6.21
C VAL A 126 -4.84 -9.08 7.10
N LEU A 127 -4.87 -8.92 8.43
CA LEU A 127 -4.33 -9.92 9.35
C LEU A 127 -5.07 -11.25 9.27
N ARG A 128 -6.39 -11.24 9.08
CA ARG A 128 -7.17 -12.47 8.86
C ARG A 128 -6.68 -13.21 7.62
N TRP A 129 -6.54 -12.50 6.49
CA TRP A 129 -5.98 -13.06 5.27
C TRP A 129 -4.58 -13.65 5.52
N CYS A 130 -3.69 -12.90 6.18
CA CYS A 130 -2.35 -13.42 6.46
C CYS A 130 -2.37 -14.71 7.30
N ARG A 131 -3.25 -14.81 8.30
CA ARG A 131 -3.38 -16.03 9.13
C ARG A 131 -3.87 -17.22 8.31
N GLU A 132 -4.81 -17.01 7.39
CA GLU A 132 -5.37 -18.07 6.57
C GLU A 132 -4.31 -18.65 5.62
N GLU A 133 -3.52 -17.78 4.99
CA GLU A 133 -2.44 -18.17 4.09
C GLU A 133 -1.26 -18.84 4.84
N CYS A 134 -0.85 -18.27 5.99
CA CYS A 134 0.27 -18.79 6.77
C CYS A 134 -0.04 -20.07 7.55
N ARG A 135 -1.32 -20.43 7.74
CA ARG A 135 -1.73 -21.61 8.55
C ARG A 135 -1.08 -22.92 8.09
N LYS A 136 -0.79 -23.04 6.78
CA LYS A 136 -0.18 -24.24 6.19
C LYS A 136 1.31 -24.40 6.50
N PHE A 137 1.95 -23.34 6.99
CA PHE A 137 3.40 -23.26 7.18
C PHE A 137 3.80 -23.11 8.65
N ASP A 138 2.87 -23.38 9.57
CA ASP A 138 3.09 -23.30 11.04
C ASP A 138 3.63 -21.95 11.53
N VAL A 139 3.32 -20.86 10.81
CA VAL A 139 3.66 -19.49 11.21
C VAL A 139 2.45 -18.83 11.85
N ASP A 140 2.50 -18.60 13.16
CA ASP A 140 1.43 -17.93 13.89
C ASP A 140 1.49 -16.40 13.72
N VAL A 141 0.48 -15.85 13.04
CA VAL A 141 0.37 -14.41 12.73
C VAL A 141 -0.73 -13.78 13.58
N GLN A 142 -0.42 -13.40 14.82
CA GLN A 142 -1.39 -12.70 15.68
C GLN A 142 -1.36 -11.18 15.47
N ASN A 143 -0.15 -10.63 15.27
CA ASN A 143 0.13 -9.20 15.15
C ASN A 143 1.22 -8.94 14.09
N LEU A 144 1.56 -7.66 13.87
CA LEU A 144 2.67 -7.23 13.01
C LEU A 144 4.02 -7.24 13.78
N GLY A 145 4.29 -8.33 14.48
CA GLY A 145 5.46 -8.49 15.37
C GLY A 145 6.59 -9.37 14.82
N ALA A 146 7.13 -10.25 15.67
CA ALA A 146 8.37 -10.99 15.42
C ALA A 146 8.42 -11.85 14.13
N PRO A 147 7.34 -12.54 13.70
CA PRO A 147 7.36 -13.34 12.47
C PRO A 147 7.63 -12.52 11.20
N TRP A 148 7.20 -11.24 11.20
CA TRP A 148 7.47 -10.30 10.12
C TRP A 148 8.90 -9.81 10.16
N LYS A 149 9.42 -9.55 11.36
CA LYS A 149 10.81 -9.13 11.56
C LYS A 149 11.82 -10.14 11.02
N LYS A 150 11.55 -11.43 11.21
CA LYS A 150 12.38 -12.52 10.68
C LYS A 150 12.14 -12.84 9.21
N GLY A 151 11.21 -12.16 8.53
CA GLY A 151 10.83 -12.48 7.15
C GLY A 151 9.98 -13.73 6.95
N LEU A 152 9.79 -14.56 7.98
CA LEU A 152 9.09 -15.85 7.90
C LEU A 152 7.61 -15.71 7.50
N ALA A 153 6.91 -14.70 8.03
CA ALA A 153 5.52 -14.46 7.66
C ALA A 153 5.39 -14.03 6.19
N PHE A 154 6.30 -13.20 5.68
CA PHE A 154 6.30 -12.84 4.27
C PHE A 154 6.63 -14.04 3.38
N ALA A 155 7.59 -14.88 3.78
CA ALA A 155 7.92 -16.10 3.07
C ALA A 155 6.71 -17.04 2.98
N ALA A 156 6.04 -17.30 4.10
CA ALA A 156 4.84 -18.16 4.15
C ALA A 156 3.72 -17.65 3.24
N LEU A 157 3.50 -16.33 3.16
CA LEU A 157 2.55 -15.74 2.22
C LEU A 157 2.92 -15.99 0.76
N LEU A 158 4.18 -15.85 0.39
CA LEU A 158 4.58 -16.15 -0.99
C LEU A 158 4.47 -17.65 -1.29
N MET A 159 4.84 -18.51 -0.33
CA MET A 159 4.74 -19.97 -0.49
C MET A 159 3.28 -20.42 -0.68
N SER A 160 2.30 -19.76 -0.05
CA SER A 160 0.90 -20.14 -0.22
C SER A 160 0.37 -19.89 -1.64
N HIS A 161 1.00 -18.98 -2.38
CA HIS A 161 0.58 -18.54 -3.71
C HIS A 161 1.56 -18.92 -4.85
N LEU A 162 2.73 -19.47 -4.53
CA LEU A 162 3.70 -20.01 -5.48
C LEU A 162 3.67 -21.55 -5.48
N ALA A 163 4.11 -22.17 -6.58
CA ALA A 163 4.41 -23.60 -6.55
C ALA A 163 5.60 -23.81 -5.59
N ASN A 164 5.41 -24.63 -4.56
CA ASN A 164 6.28 -24.74 -3.37
C ASN A 164 7.79 -24.87 -3.65
N ASP A 165 8.18 -25.46 -4.79
CA ASP A 165 9.57 -25.87 -5.03
C ASP A 165 10.56 -24.69 -5.20
N GLU A 166 10.14 -23.59 -5.81
CA GLU A 166 11.06 -22.50 -6.17
C GLU A 166 11.52 -21.72 -4.93
N LEU A 167 10.59 -21.30 -4.07
CA LEU A 167 10.90 -20.56 -2.86
C LEU A 167 11.56 -21.45 -1.80
N GLN A 168 11.15 -22.72 -1.65
CA GLN A 168 11.85 -23.64 -0.75
C GLN A 168 13.31 -23.83 -1.16
N SER A 169 13.60 -23.97 -2.45
CA SER A 169 14.97 -24.10 -2.94
C SER A 169 15.82 -22.84 -2.71
N LEU A 170 15.21 -21.66 -2.71
CA LEU A 170 15.88 -20.38 -2.44
C LEU A 170 16.13 -20.21 -0.94
N LEU A 171 15.14 -20.50 -0.10
CA LEU A 171 15.27 -20.43 1.36
C LEU A 171 16.31 -21.42 1.91
N GLN A 172 16.48 -22.59 1.29
CA GLN A 172 17.54 -23.54 1.65
C GLN A 172 18.96 -23.05 1.33
N LYS A 173 19.11 -22.06 0.45
CA LYS A 173 20.40 -21.53 -0.01
C LYS A 173 20.85 -20.29 0.77
N ILE A 174 20.01 -19.76 1.65
CA ILE A 174 20.29 -18.56 2.44
C ILE A 174 20.37 -18.90 3.92
N ASP A 175 21.05 -18.05 4.67
CA ASP A 175 21.08 -18.15 6.12
C ASP A 175 19.72 -17.72 6.70
N LEU A 176 18.96 -18.67 7.25
CA LEU A 176 17.66 -18.40 7.87
C LEU A 176 17.79 -17.65 9.21
N ASP A 177 18.99 -17.58 9.80
CA ASP A 177 19.27 -16.75 10.97
C ASP A 177 19.48 -15.27 10.59
N SER A 178 19.80 -14.99 9.33
CA SER A 178 19.92 -13.64 8.77
C SER A 178 18.58 -13.11 8.31
N SER A 179 17.97 -12.24 9.12
CA SER A 179 16.66 -11.65 8.79
C SER A 179 16.71 -10.79 7.53
N ALA A 180 17.82 -10.07 7.27
CA ALA A 180 17.94 -9.27 6.05
C ALA A 180 17.99 -10.12 4.78
N ASP A 181 18.73 -11.25 4.78
CA ASP A 181 18.82 -12.11 3.60
C ASP A 181 17.47 -12.73 3.25
N VAL A 182 16.73 -13.17 4.26
CA VAL A 182 15.36 -13.69 4.09
C VAL A 182 14.45 -12.60 3.52
N LEU A 183 14.43 -11.40 4.11
CA LEU A 183 13.58 -10.31 3.66
C LEU A 183 13.93 -9.84 2.24
N ASN A 184 15.21 -9.70 1.92
CA ASN A 184 15.66 -9.31 0.58
C ASN A 184 15.23 -10.33 -0.48
N THR A 185 15.41 -11.63 -0.18
CA THR A 185 15.00 -12.72 -1.07
C THR A 185 13.49 -12.72 -1.29
N VAL A 186 12.72 -12.56 -0.21
CA VAL A 186 11.26 -12.56 -0.26
C VAL A 186 10.74 -11.33 -1.02
N PHE A 187 11.25 -10.13 -0.76
CA PHE A 187 10.83 -8.92 -1.46
C PHE A 187 11.23 -8.94 -2.94
N GLN A 188 12.39 -9.52 -3.26
CA GLN A 188 12.80 -9.75 -4.65
C GLN A 188 11.83 -10.69 -5.36
N LEU A 189 11.50 -11.81 -4.74
CA LEU A 189 10.60 -12.77 -5.34
C LEU A 189 9.18 -12.21 -5.50
N ALA A 190 8.71 -11.40 -4.54
CA ALA A 190 7.43 -10.71 -4.63
C ALA A 190 7.38 -9.76 -5.84
N GLU A 191 8.45 -9.02 -6.09
CA GLU A 191 8.58 -8.15 -7.26
C GLU A 191 8.61 -8.95 -8.57
N GLU A 192 9.42 -10.00 -8.64
CA GLU A 192 9.58 -10.81 -9.84
C GLU A 192 8.33 -11.60 -10.21
N LYS A 193 7.64 -12.18 -9.23
CA LYS A 193 6.51 -13.09 -9.47
C LYS A 193 5.16 -12.40 -9.44
N PHE A 194 4.99 -11.36 -8.63
CA PHE A 194 3.70 -10.69 -8.43
C PHE A 194 3.73 -9.21 -8.86
N GLY A 195 4.89 -8.66 -9.23
CA GLY A 195 5.02 -7.24 -9.58
C GLY A 195 4.90 -6.31 -8.38
N THR A 196 4.94 -6.84 -7.14
CA THR A 196 4.81 -6.02 -5.95
C THR A 196 6.10 -5.22 -5.72
N PRO A 197 6.06 -3.88 -5.71
CA PRO A 197 7.26 -3.07 -5.53
C PRO A 197 7.87 -3.29 -4.15
N ARG A 198 9.21 -3.24 -4.05
CA ARG A 198 9.93 -3.29 -2.77
C ARG A 198 9.75 -1.97 -2.01
N LEU A 199 8.70 -1.89 -1.19
CA LEU A 199 8.39 -0.69 -0.38
C LEU A 199 9.07 -0.71 1.00
N LEU A 200 9.56 -1.87 1.40
CA LEU A 200 10.19 -2.12 2.68
C LEU A 200 11.68 -2.39 2.46
N ASP A 201 12.51 -1.82 3.33
CA ASP A 201 13.95 -2.06 3.35
C ASP A 201 14.28 -3.12 4.40
N ALA A 202 15.06 -4.13 4.05
CA ALA A 202 15.47 -5.19 4.96
C ALA A 202 16.33 -4.64 6.12
N GLU A 203 17.14 -3.61 5.86
CA GLU A 203 17.98 -2.97 6.89
C GLU A 203 17.14 -2.34 8.01
N ASP A 204 15.96 -1.79 7.66
CA ASP A 204 15.06 -1.20 8.65
C ASP A 204 14.51 -2.24 9.64
N PHE A 205 14.41 -3.52 9.25
CA PHE A 205 13.99 -4.59 10.14
C PHE A 205 15.09 -5.02 11.12
N GLU A 206 16.33 -5.12 10.64
CA GLU A 206 17.48 -5.44 11.50
C GLU A 206 17.69 -4.36 12.56
N LEU A 207 17.66 -3.10 12.14
CA LEU A 207 17.78 -1.94 13.02
C LEU A 207 16.54 -1.70 13.89
N SER A 208 15.47 -2.51 13.73
CA SER A 208 14.19 -2.34 14.43
C SER A 208 13.56 -0.95 14.24
N ARG A 209 13.76 -0.37 13.06
CA ARG A 209 13.24 0.95 12.63
C ARG A 209 11.95 0.86 11.83
N PHE A 210 11.47 -0.35 11.56
CA PHE A 210 10.22 -0.60 10.85
C PHE A 210 9.00 -0.07 11.62
N ASP A 211 7.97 0.34 10.88
CA ASP A 211 6.70 0.82 11.40
C ASP A 211 5.57 -0.13 10.98
N GLU A 212 4.56 -0.28 11.83
CA GLU A 212 3.45 -1.18 11.54
C GLU A 212 2.61 -0.73 10.34
N LYS A 213 2.49 0.58 10.09
CA LYS A 213 1.75 1.10 8.93
C LYS A 213 2.50 0.84 7.64
N SER A 214 3.84 0.90 7.64
CA SER A 214 4.64 0.53 6.47
C SER A 214 4.51 -0.96 6.14
N ILE A 215 4.53 -1.85 7.14
CA ILE A 215 4.25 -3.27 6.95
C ILE A 215 2.82 -3.47 6.42
N LEU A 216 1.83 -2.85 7.07
CA LEU A 216 0.43 -2.96 6.67
C LEU A 216 0.23 -2.51 5.22
N ALA A 217 0.80 -1.36 4.83
CA ALA A 217 0.75 -0.86 3.45
C ALA A 217 1.38 -1.83 2.44
N TYR A 218 2.50 -2.46 2.81
CA TYR A 218 3.14 -3.46 1.95
C TYR A 218 2.27 -4.72 1.79
N LEU A 219 1.72 -5.26 2.88
CA LEU A 219 0.83 -6.45 2.83
C LEU A 219 -0.41 -6.21 1.98
N ILE A 220 -0.96 -5.01 2.14
CA ILE A 220 -2.07 -4.49 1.38
C ILE A 220 -1.75 -4.47 -0.13
N SER A 221 -0.57 -3.96 -0.51
CA SER A 221 -0.10 -3.96 -1.91
C SER A 221 0.16 -5.38 -2.41
N LEU A 222 0.77 -6.24 -1.60
CA LEU A 222 1.09 -7.63 -1.94
C LEU A 222 -0.19 -8.43 -2.22
N LYS A 223 -1.18 -8.31 -1.34
CA LYS A 223 -2.48 -8.96 -1.49
C LYS A 223 -3.14 -8.60 -2.82
N GLN A 224 -3.17 -7.31 -3.18
CA GLN A 224 -3.72 -6.86 -4.47
C GLN A 224 -2.97 -7.43 -5.67
N SER A 225 -1.64 -7.42 -5.63
CA SER A 225 -0.80 -8.00 -6.68
C SER A 225 -1.09 -9.50 -6.88
N ILE A 226 -1.28 -10.24 -5.80
CA ILE A 226 -1.62 -11.67 -5.83
C ILE A 226 -3.03 -11.88 -6.41
N GLU A 227 -4.04 -11.16 -5.88
CA GLU A 227 -5.44 -11.29 -6.32
C GLU A 227 -5.65 -10.87 -7.77
N GLY A 228 -5.01 -9.76 -8.19
CA GLY A 228 -5.06 -9.28 -9.57
C GLY A 228 -4.47 -10.27 -10.58
N ARG A 229 -3.44 -11.03 -10.18
CA ARG A 229 -2.85 -12.08 -11.02
C ARG A 229 -3.75 -13.30 -11.12
N SER A 230 -4.38 -13.71 -10.02
CA SER A 230 -5.35 -14.82 -10.02
C SER A 230 -6.53 -14.54 -10.96
N ALA A 231 -7.00 -13.29 -11.02
CA ALA A 231 -8.05 -12.88 -11.97
C ALA A 231 -7.58 -12.98 -13.44
N SER A 232 -6.37 -12.52 -13.76
CA SER A 232 -5.81 -12.59 -15.11
C SER A 232 -5.55 -14.02 -15.60
N ARG A 233 -5.15 -14.94 -14.71
CA ARG A 233 -4.87 -16.34 -15.04
C ARG A 233 -6.14 -17.15 -15.34
N ASN A 234 -7.25 -16.81 -14.68
CA ASN A 234 -8.55 -17.45 -14.94
C ASN A 234 -9.15 -17.01 -16.28
N ASP A 235 -8.97 -15.74 -16.66
CA ASP A 235 -9.47 -15.19 -17.94
C ASP A 235 -8.77 -15.85 -19.14
N SER A 236 -7.44 -15.98 -19.07
CA SER A 236 -6.64 -16.65 -20.11
C SER A 236 -6.85 -18.17 -20.21
N SER A 237 -7.45 -18.80 -19.18
CA SER A 237 -7.83 -20.24 -19.25
C SER A 237 -9.20 -20.45 -19.90
N LEU A 238 -10.07 -19.44 -19.91
CA LEU A 238 -11.39 -19.48 -20.54
C LEU A 238 -11.30 -19.24 -22.06
N GLU A 239 -10.34 -18.43 -22.53
CA GLU A 239 -10.13 -18.18 -23.96
C GLU A 239 -9.54 -19.38 -24.73
N ILE A 240 -8.85 -20.31 -24.06
CA ILE A 240 -8.26 -21.51 -24.70
C ILE A 240 -9.30 -22.65 -24.81
N SER A 241 -10.47 -22.50 -24.18
CA SER A 241 -11.54 -23.52 -24.17
C SER A 241 -12.72 -23.19 -25.10
N SER A 242 -12.58 -22.18 -25.98
CA SER A 242 -13.58 -21.75 -26.97
C SER A 242 -13.08 -21.98 -28.39
#